data_AF-A0A6B1E415-F1
#
_entry.id   AF-A0A6B1E415-F1
#
_cell.length_a   1.000
_cell.length_b   1.000
_cell.length_c   1.000
_cell.angle_alpha   90.00
_cell.angle_beta   90.00
_cell.angle_gamma   90.00
#
_symmetry.space_group_name_H-M   'P 1'
#
loop_
_entity.id
_entity.type
_entity.pdbx_description
1 polymer ?
#
loop_
_entity_poly.entity_id
_entity_poly.type
_entity_poly.pdbx_seq_one_letter_code
_entity_poly.pdbx_strand_id
1 'polypeptide(L)' 'VSKTKEIPYDWDGAMGVPISFLDKHNPEQFEILGADTDFTGKLGRFYVNGRRLYARIVIRRKRGM' A
#
# COMPACT_ATOMS: atom_id res chain seq x y z
N VAL A 1 -9.78 12.28 6.06
CA VAL A 1 -9.62 11.97 4.61
C VAL A 1 -9.48 10.46 4.45
N SER A 2 -10.56 9.78 4.05
CA SER A 2 -10.58 8.32 3.87
C SER A 2 -10.25 7.96 2.42
N LYS A 3 -8.96 8.03 2.07
CA LYS A 3 -8.42 7.74 0.71
C LYS A 3 -8.49 6.27 0.29
N THR A 4 -8.98 5.39 1.17
CA THR A 4 -9.15 3.96 0.88
C THR A 4 -10.17 3.69 -0.23
N LYS A 5 -11.15 4.59 -0.43
CA LYS A 5 -12.21 4.42 -1.43
C LYS A 5 -11.74 4.55 -2.88
N GLU A 6 -10.53 5.05 -3.12
CA GLU A 6 -9.98 5.28 -4.47
C GLU A 6 -8.92 4.25 -4.87
N ILE A 7 -8.73 3.18 -4.07
CA ILE A 7 -7.77 2.13 -4.42
C ILE A 7 -8.43 1.23 -5.49
N PRO A 8 -7.89 1.20 -6.72
CA PRO A 8 -8.45 0.38 -7.80
C PRO A 8 -8.43 -1.09 -7.41
N TYR A 9 -9.59 -1.73 -7.51
CA TYR A 9 -9.77 -3.16 -7.18
C TYR A 9 -9.19 -4.08 -8.26
N ASP A 10 -9.14 -3.57 -9.49
CA ASP A 10 -8.72 -4.22 -10.72
C ASP A 10 -7.23 -4.03 -11.04
N TRP A 11 -6.46 -3.46 -10.10
CA TRP A 11 -5.03 -3.30 -10.28
C TRP A 11 -4.26 -4.59 -9.94
N ASP A 12 -3.72 -5.24 -10.97
CA ASP A 12 -2.93 -6.48 -10.87
C ASP A 12 -1.49 -6.27 -10.35
N GLY A 13 -1.04 -5.02 -10.26
CA GLY A 13 0.32 -4.68 -9.83
C GLY A 13 0.49 -4.51 -8.32
N ALA A 14 1.71 -4.16 -7.90
CA ALA A 14 2.00 -3.74 -6.54
C ALA A 14 1.38 -2.37 -6.23
N MET A 15 0.87 -2.17 -5.02
CA MET A 15 0.25 -0.92 -4.57
C MET A 15 0.75 -0.51 -3.20
N GLY A 16 1.20 0.74 -3.07
CA GLY A 16 1.53 1.34 -1.78
C GLY A 16 0.30 1.88 -1.07
N VAL A 17 -0.21 1.15 -0.08
CA VAL A 17 -1.39 1.53 0.72
C VAL A 17 -0.98 1.99 2.13
N PRO A 18 -1.78 2.82 2.82
CA PRO A 18 -1.54 3.14 4.23
C PRO A 18 -1.43 1.88 5.07
N ILE A 19 -0.57 1.86 6.10
CA ILE A 19 -0.44 0.68 6.98
C ILE A 19 -1.78 0.25 7.61
N SER A 20 -2.66 1.21 7.90
CA SER A 20 -4.01 0.97 8.42
C SER A 20 -5.02 0.45 7.38
N PHE A 21 -4.56 0.12 6.16
CA PHE A 21 -5.43 -0.47 5.12
C PHE A 21 -5.89 -1.86 5.54
N LEU A 22 -5.00 -2.66 6.13
CA LEU A 22 -5.31 -4.03 6.57
C LEU A 22 -6.29 -4.06 7.76
N ASP A 23 -6.40 -2.97 8.54
CA ASP A 23 -7.39 -2.88 9.63
C ASP A 23 -8.84 -2.88 9.10
N LYS A 24 -9.03 -2.54 7.82
CA LYS A 24 -10.35 -2.36 7.20
C LYS A 24 -10.68 -3.39 6.12
N HIS A 25 -9.70 -4.20 5.72
CA HIS A 25 -9.81 -5.14 4.60
C HIS A 25 -9.26 -6.50 5.00
N ASN A 26 -9.76 -7.58 4.41
CA ASN A 26 -9.28 -8.92 4.73
C ASN A 26 -7.81 -9.07 4.28
N PRO A 27 -6.84 -9.23 5.21
CA PRO A 27 -5.43 -9.37 4.86
C PRO A 27 -5.14 -10.63 4.02
N GLU A 28 -5.97 -11.67 4.11
CA GLU A 28 -5.75 -12.92 3.36
C GLU A 28 -5.85 -12.74 1.84
N GLN A 29 -6.59 -11.72 1.38
CA GLN A 29 -6.76 -11.38 -0.04
C GLN A 29 -5.52 -10.73 -0.65
N PHE A 30 -4.54 -10.35 0.18
CA PHE A 30 -3.35 -9.61 -0.23
C PHE A 30 -2.07 -10.35 0.15
N GLU A 31 -1.05 -10.15 -0.66
CA GLU A 31 0.33 -10.50 -0.39
C GLU A 31 1.07 -9.22 -0.01
N ILE A 32 1.72 -9.21 1.15
CA ILE A 32 2.53 -8.07 1.60
C ILE A 32 3.91 -8.21 0.97
N LEU A 33 4.28 -7.26 0.12
CA LEU A 33 5.55 -7.24 -0.59
C LEU A 33 6.65 -6.51 0.20
N GLY A 34 6.30 -5.63 1.12
CA GLY A 34 7.24 -4.89 1.98
C GLY A 34 6.68 -3.55 2.48
N ALA A 35 7.52 -2.74 3.11
CA ALA A 35 7.20 -1.39 3.58
C ALA A 35 7.85 -0.31 2.71
N ASP A 36 7.39 0.94 2.83
CA ASP A 36 7.91 2.08 2.09
C ASP A 36 9.44 2.27 2.20
N THR A 37 10.02 1.90 3.34
CA THR A 37 11.48 1.90 3.55
C THR A 37 12.21 0.94 2.61
N ASP A 38 11.63 -0.22 2.32
CA ASP A 38 12.25 -1.25 1.48
C ASP A 38 12.34 -0.80 0.02
N PHE A 39 11.38 0.00 -0.43
CA PHE A 39 11.31 0.50 -1.82
C PHE A 39 11.93 1.88 -2.02
N THR A 40 12.14 2.65 -0.96
CA THR A 40 12.73 4.02 -1.05
C THR A 40 14.16 4.10 -0.53
N GLY A 41 14.68 3.04 0.07
CA GLY A 41 16.04 3.01 0.63
C GLY A 41 16.26 4.12 1.66
N LYS A 42 17.32 4.93 1.48
CA LYS A 42 17.70 6.01 2.42
C LYS A 42 16.71 7.17 2.52
N LEU A 43 15.77 7.32 1.59
CA LEU A 43 14.73 8.35 1.67
C LEU A 43 13.67 8.03 2.75
N GLY A 44 13.57 6.75 3.13
CA GLY A 44 12.77 6.25 4.23
C GLY A 44 11.25 6.24 4.03
N ARG A 45 10.68 7.10 3.19
CA ARG A 45 9.22 7.18 2.97
C ARG A 45 8.82 7.60 1.57
N PHE A 46 7.60 7.23 1.19
CA PHE A 46 6.96 7.74 -0.02
C PHE A 46 6.55 9.21 0.12
N TYR A 47 6.74 9.97 -0.97
CA TYR A 47 6.28 11.34 -1.13
C TYR A 47 5.29 11.42 -2.28
N VAL A 48 4.19 12.16 -2.10
CA VAL A 48 3.27 12.52 -3.18
C VAL A 48 3.13 14.02 -3.16
N ASN A 49 3.41 14.67 -4.30
CA ASN A 49 3.39 16.13 -4.45
C ASN A 49 4.25 16.85 -3.40
N GLY A 50 5.45 16.34 -3.12
CA GLY A 50 6.38 16.90 -2.13
C GLY A 50 6.00 16.71 -0.66
N ARG A 51 4.84 16.09 -0.37
CA ARG A 51 4.40 15.81 1.00
C ARG A 51 4.76 14.39 1.41
N ARG A 52 5.42 14.27 2.56
CA ARG A 52 5.73 12.98 3.18
C ARG A 52 4.44 12.29 3.58
N LEU A 53 4.30 11.04 3.17
CA LEU A 53 3.13 10.25 3.51
C LEU A 53 3.33 9.55 4.85
N TYR A 54 2.23 9.15 5.47
CA TYR A 54 2.27 8.18 6.56
C TYR A 54 2.90 6.87 6.07
N ALA A 55 3.44 6.07 7.01
CA ALA A 55 4.01 4.78 6.68
C ALA A 55 3.04 3.97 5.81
N ARG A 56 3.57 3.41 4.74
CA ARG A 56 2.82 2.62 3.78
C ARG A 56 3.42 1.24 3.66
N ILE A 57 2.54 0.28 3.42
CA ILE A 57 2.92 -1.08 3.02
C ILE A 57 2.64 -1.23 1.54
N VAL A 58 3.46 -2.02 0.86
CA VAL A 58 3.24 -2.40 -0.52
C VAL A 58 2.56 -3.76 -0.53
N ILE A 59 1.39 -3.82 -1.12
CA ILE A 59 0.57 -5.03 -1.23
C ILE A 59 0.34 -5.38 -2.70
N ARG A 60 0.08 -6.65 -2.95
CA ARG A 60 -0.41 -7.17 -4.24
C ARG A 60 -1.62 -8.06 -3.99
N ARG A 61 -2.63 -8.00 -4.86
CA ARG A 61 -3.81 -8.89 -4.76
C ARG A 61 -3.38 -10.33 -5.06
N LYS A 62 -3.80 -11.29 -4.24
CA LYS A 62 -3.59 -12.71 -4.57
C LYS A 62 -4.48 -13.07 -5.75
N ARG A 63 -3.88 -13.62 -6.79
CA ARG A 63 -4.58 -14.04 -8.02
C ARG A 63 -5.22 -15.41 -7.75
N GLY A 64 -6.54 -15.46 -7.59
CA GLY A 64 -7.28 -16.71 -7.38
C GLY A 64 -8.32 -16.74 -6.24
N MET A 65 -8.73 -15.60 -5.68
CA MET A 65 -9.92 -15.46 -4.81
C MET A 65 -11.01 -14.63 -5.47
#